data_AF-A0A1A2E9C3-F1
#
_entry.id   AF-A0A1A2E9C3-F1
#
_cell.length_a   1.000
_cell.length_b   1.000
_cell.length_c   1.000
_cell.angle_alpha   90.00
_cell.angle_beta   90.00
_cell.angle_gamma   90.00
#
_symmetry.space_group_name_H-M   'P 1'
#
loop_
_entity.id
_entity.type
_entity.pdbx_description
1 polymer ?
#
loop_
_entity_poly.entity_id
_entity_poly.type
_entity_poly.pdbx_seq_one_letter_code
_entity_poly.pdbx_strand_id
1 'polypeptide(L)'
;MPTTREAAPPGVLPAIPFMAPLVNPASIGLYPLVDWTDVPIDQPSRFLGEGVWVRHYNYGGAGAFGVWDAPWCGEVERITVSGTGGTWDYTWGGQTATGLAFNVPVADLQAAIDGLPNVEPGGAHVSSPSPGVYLVSHTSRQRSSVDGSALTGPAAGAKTQPVRKEGDRPPDTDPFPPVTVWASGTCDMTEYGQSEAITRAQQNLRLLEQVAVERDLSIRLLADSAGVTVERTTLPSAISYLEGLLAETNTLGIIHAGAQWASIGVAQGGPGGLWQRSGSAIKTQLGHSLAFGGGYVDGLGTTLVATSAPVYGWRDEPALRTTAHYQTNEFIAIAERSVALAYEEVIGAVTVTTAP
;
A
#
# COMPACT_ATOMS: atom_id res chain seq x y z
N MET A 1 -19.16 9.43 -38.83
CA MET A 1 -20.22 10.47 -38.84
C MET A 1 -21.51 9.87 -39.38
N PRO A 2 -22.72 10.29 -38.95
CA PRO A 2 -23.95 9.74 -39.53
C PRO A 2 -23.95 10.03 -41.03
N THR A 3 -23.97 8.99 -41.83
CA THR A 3 -23.85 9.01 -43.30
C THR A 3 -25.09 9.55 -44.01
N THR A 4 -26.05 10.09 -43.27
CA THR A 4 -27.28 10.67 -43.80
C THR A 4 -27.58 11.99 -43.09
N ARG A 5 -26.81 13.04 -43.41
CA ARG A 5 -27.33 14.40 -43.24
C ARG A 5 -28.38 14.61 -44.33
N GLU A 6 -29.63 14.79 -43.91
CA GLU A 6 -30.69 15.31 -44.77
C GLU A 6 -30.16 16.54 -45.51
N ALA A 7 -30.34 16.57 -46.84
CA ALA A 7 -29.82 17.66 -47.66
C ALA A 7 -30.43 18.97 -47.16
N ALA A 8 -29.58 19.99 -46.93
CA ALA A 8 -30.06 21.29 -46.50
C ALA A 8 -31.11 21.80 -47.51
N PRO A 9 -32.22 22.40 -47.05
CA PRO A 9 -33.24 22.93 -47.94
C PRO A 9 -32.61 23.96 -48.90
N PRO A 10 -33.11 24.08 -50.15
CA PRO A 10 -32.55 25.00 -51.13
C PRO A 10 -32.45 26.42 -50.56
N GLY A 11 -31.26 27.03 -50.62
CA GLY A 11 -31.01 28.37 -50.10
C GLY A 11 -30.41 28.45 -48.69
N VAL A 12 -30.26 27.32 -47.98
CA VAL A 12 -29.52 27.27 -46.72
C VAL A 12 -28.08 26.82 -46.98
N LEU A 13 -27.12 27.67 -46.62
CA LEU A 13 -25.70 27.31 -46.68
C LEU A 13 -25.43 26.12 -45.74
N PRO A 14 -24.56 25.17 -46.15
CA PRO A 14 -24.20 24.05 -45.29
C PRO A 14 -23.59 24.56 -43.98
N ALA A 15 -23.89 23.86 -42.88
CA ALA A 15 -23.32 24.18 -41.58
C ALA A 15 -21.78 24.10 -41.63
N ILE A 16 -21.11 25.15 -41.17
CA ILE A 16 -19.65 25.21 -41.07
C ILE A 16 -19.21 24.34 -39.89
N PRO A 17 -18.29 23.37 -40.08
CA PRO A 17 -17.72 22.62 -38.96
C PRO A 17 -16.86 23.53 -38.09
N PHE A 18 -17.19 23.62 -36.80
CA PHE A 18 -16.34 24.27 -35.80
C PHE A 18 -15.52 23.21 -35.08
N MET A 19 -14.19 23.30 -35.22
CA MET A 19 -13.26 22.45 -34.50
C MET A 19 -12.95 23.10 -33.15
N ALA A 20 -13.50 22.52 -32.07
CA ALA A 20 -13.20 23.00 -30.73
C ALA A 20 -11.70 22.88 -30.45
N PRO A 21 -11.06 23.91 -29.84
CA PRO A 21 -9.67 23.82 -29.43
C PRO A 21 -9.42 22.65 -28.47
N LEU A 22 -8.23 22.06 -28.55
CA LEU A 22 -7.81 21.01 -27.62
C LEU A 22 -7.68 21.56 -26.20
N VAL A 23 -8.12 20.78 -25.22
CA VAL A 23 -8.04 21.14 -23.79
C VAL A 23 -7.12 20.18 -23.05
N ASN A 24 -6.57 20.64 -21.94
CA ASN A 24 -5.79 19.77 -21.06
C ASN A 24 -6.71 18.85 -20.24
N PRO A 25 -6.23 17.66 -19.84
CA PRO A 25 -6.94 16.82 -18.88
C PRO A 25 -7.14 17.56 -17.55
N ALA A 26 -8.19 17.18 -16.83
CA ALA A 26 -8.43 17.70 -15.49
C ALA A 26 -7.27 17.31 -14.57
N SER A 27 -6.76 18.26 -13.79
CA SER A 27 -5.63 18.04 -12.86
C SER A 27 -6.03 17.41 -11.52
N ILE A 28 -7.17 16.73 -11.47
CA ILE A 28 -7.66 16.01 -10.30
C ILE A 28 -7.30 14.53 -10.40
N GLY A 29 -7.06 13.86 -9.27
CA GLY A 29 -6.81 12.42 -9.22
C GLY A 29 -5.35 12.05 -8.96
N LEU A 30 -4.95 10.88 -9.44
CA LEU A 30 -3.69 10.25 -9.03
C LEU A 30 -2.46 10.86 -9.72
N TYR A 31 -2.52 11.19 -11.01
CA TYR A 31 -1.33 11.53 -11.80
C TYR A 31 -0.43 12.63 -11.23
N PRO A 32 -0.95 13.72 -10.64
CA PRO A 32 -0.14 14.74 -9.98
C PRO A 32 0.59 14.26 -8.71
N LEU A 33 0.24 13.09 -8.18
CA LEU A 33 0.79 12.47 -6.97
C LEU A 33 1.74 11.31 -7.27
N VAL A 34 1.93 10.98 -8.55
CA VAL A 34 2.82 9.90 -8.99
C VAL A 34 4.21 10.45 -9.25
N ASP A 35 5.22 9.74 -8.77
CA ASP A 35 6.62 9.96 -9.13
C ASP A 35 6.92 9.23 -10.44
N TRP A 36 6.95 9.99 -11.55
CA TRP A 36 7.04 9.43 -12.90
C TRP A 36 8.49 9.22 -13.35
N THR A 37 8.76 8.01 -13.83
CA THR A 37 9.91 7.68 -14.67
C THR A 37 9.45 7.55 -16.12
N ASP A 38 9.83 8.53 -16.94
CA ASP A 38 9.57 8.51 -18.39
C ASP A 38 10.60 7.62 -19.11
N VAL A 39 10.14 6.76 -20.01
CA VAL A 39 10.97 5.98 -20.93
C VAL A 39 10.92 6.63 -22.31
N PRO A 40 12.05 7.18 -22.80
CA PRO A 40 12.13 7.75 -24.13
C PRO A 40 11.89 6.72 -25.24
N ILE A 41 11.44 7.19 -26.40
CA ILE A 41 11.10 6.35 -27.57
C ILE A 41 12.27 5.51 -28.10
N ASP A 42 13.51 5.92 -27.84
CA ASP A 42 14.74 5.25 -28.25
C ASP A 42 15.32 4.34 -27.16
N GLN A 43 14.63 4.17 -26.04
CA GLN A 43 15.03 3.27 -24.97
C GLN A 43 14.08 2.07 -24.85
N PRO A 44 14.62 0.88 -24.54
CA PRO A 44 13.78 -0.26 -24.25
C PRO A 44 12.95 0.02 -22.99
N SER A 45 11.68 -0.41 -23.02
CA SER A 45 10.82 -0.35 -21.83
C SER A 45 11.51 -1.05 -20.65
N ARG A 46 11.55 -0.36 -19.52
CA ARG A 46 12.23 -0.81 -18.29
C ARG A 46 11.33 -1.65 -17.39
N PHE A 47 10.06 -1.78 -17.74
CA PHE A 47 9.05 -2.54 -17.03
C PHE A 47 8.63 -3.73 -17.92
N LEU A 48 9.33 -4.86 -17.71
CA LEU A 48 9.18 -6.10 -18.49
C LEU A 48 7.79 -6.72 -18.31
N GLY A 49 7.45 -7.77 -19.09
CA GLY A 49 6.09 -8.35 -19.13
C GLY A 49 5.50 -8.83 -17.80
N GLU A 50 6.34 -9.14 -16.80
CA GLU A 50 5.87 -9.48 -15.44
C GLU A 50 5.56 -8.25 -14.57
N GLY A 51 5.95 -7.05 -15.00
CA GLY A 51 5.72 -5.80 -14.28
C GLY A 51 6.89 -5.30 -13.46
N VAL A 52 6.60 -4.40 -12.54
CA VAL A 52 7.58 -3.78 -11.63
C VAL A 52 7.40 -4.33 -10.23
N TRP A 53 8.53 -4.70 -9.61
CA TRP A 53 8.57 -5.14 -8.23
C TRP A 53 8.93 -3.94 -7.35
N VAL A 54 8.15 -3.72 -6.30
CA VAL A 54 8.46 -2.68 -5.31
C VAL A 54 8.92 -3.33 -4.03
N ARG A 55 10.13 -2.94 -3.63
CA ARG A 55 10.77 -3.34 -2.39
C ARG A 55 10.44 -2.33 -1.31
N HIS A 56 9.91 -2.76 -0.18
CA HIS A 56 9.64 -1.87 0.96
C HIS A 56 10.92 -1.23 1.50
N TYR A 57 10.89 0.10 1.60
CA TYR A 57 11.93 0.90 2.25
C TYR A 57 11.33 2.00 3.12
N ASN A 58 10.18 2.53 2.70
CA ASN A 58 9.43 3.57 3.40
C ASN A 58 8.33 2.99 4.29
N TYR A 59 8.18 1.67 4.30
CA TYR A 59 7.31 0.93 5.22
C TYR A 59 8.09 -0.15 5.98
N GLY A 60 8.09 -0.07 7.31
CA GLY A 60 8.81 -1.00 8.18
C GLY A 60 7.98 -2.21 8.62
N GLY A 61 6.66 -2.12 8.66
CA GLY A 61 5.81 -3.14 9.29
C GLY A 61 6.06 -3.32 10.79
N ALA A 62 5.16 -4.05 11.47
CA ALA A 62 5.25 -4.25 12.93
C ALA A 62 6.46 -5.10 13.36
N GLY A 63 7.01 -5.91 12.45
CA GLY A 63 8.13 -6.82 12.73
C GLY A 63 9.52 -6.22 12.53
N ALA A 64 9.69 -5.12 11.78
CA ALA A 64 11.03 -4.58 11.51
C ALA A 64 11.54 -3.58 12.55
N PHE A 65 10.70 -3.17 13.50
CA PHE A 65 11.05 -2.21 14.53
C PHE A 65 10.42 -2.58 15.87
N GLY A 66 11.13 -2.29 16.96
CA GLY A 66 10.62 -2.49 18.30
C GLY A 66 11.49 -1.77 19.34
N VAL A 67 10.95 -1.60 20.53
CA VAL A 67 11.71 -1.08 21.67
C VAL A 67 12.61 -2.20 22.20
N TRP A 68 13.89 -1.90 22.36
CA TRP A 68 14.81 -2.81 23.03
C TRP A 68 14.52 -2.84 24.53
N ASP A 69 13.75 -3.83 24.96
CA ASP A 69 13.30 -3.99 26.36
C ASP A 69 14.28 -4.80 27.23
N ALA A 70 15.51 -5.01 26.74
CA ALA A 70 16.55 -5.74 27.47
C ALA A 70 17.54 -4.76 28.14
N PRO A 71 18.03 -5.05 29.36
CA PRO A 71 19.07 -4.25 30.01
C PRO A 71 20.32 -4.06 29.12
N TRP A 72 20.86 -2.83 29.07
CA TRP A 72 22.00 -2.48 28.21
C TRP A 72 23.34 -3.10 28.65
N CYS A 73 23.50 -3.46 29.94
CA CYS A 73 24.79 -3.82 30.54
C CYS A 73 24.94 -5.31 30.90
N GLY A 74 24.04 -6.19 30.47
CA GLY A 74 24.10 -7.63 30.74
C GLY A 74 23.84 -8.48 29.50
N GLU A 75 24.34 -9.72 29.47
CA GLU A 75 23.84 -10.70 28.51
C GLU A 75 22.43 -11.08 28.94
N VAL A 76 21.44 -10.74 28.11
CA VAL A 76 20.03 -11.07 28.35
C VAL A 76 19.69 -12.31 27.55
N GLU A 77 19.12 -13.29 28.22
CA GLU A 77 18.64 -14.53 27.62
C GLU A 77 17.13 -14.63 27.76
N ARG A 78 16.46 -14.99 26.65
CA ARG A 78 15.03 -15.29 26.62
C ARG A 78 14.84 -16.77 26.93
N ILE A 79 14.05 -17.05 27.96
CA ILE A 79 13.58 -18.40 28.29
C ILE A 79 12.14 -18.51 27.82
N THR A 80 11.85 -19.48 26.97
CA THR A 80 10.47 -19.82 26.57
C THR A 80 10.11 -21.17 27.16
N VAL A 81 9.02 -21.21 27.92
CA VAL A 81 8.44 -22.40 28.54
C VAL A 81 7.07 -22.64 27.93
N SER A 82 6.95 -23.71 27.13
CA SER A 82 5.67 -24.19 26.61
C SER A 82 5.26 -25.42 27.42
N GLY A 83 4.06 -25.41 27.98
CA GLY A 83 3.53 -26.50 28.78
C GLY A 83 2.24 -26.08 29.47
N THR A 84 1.37 -27.05 29.78
CA THR A 84 0.12 -26.84 30.53
C THR A 84 0.23 -27.32 31.98
N GLY A 85 1.38 -27.86 32.37
CA GLY A 85 1.66 -28.42 33.69
C GLY A 85 3.08 -28.97 33.78
N GLY A 86 3.49 -29.40 34.98
CA GLY A 86 4.83 -29.96 35.23
C GLY A 86 5.86 -28.92 35.66
N THR A 87 7.13 -29.31 35.65
CA THR A 87 8.26 -28.48 36.09
C THR A 87 9.38 -28.44 35.06
N TRP A 88 10.25 -27.46 35.19
CA TRP A 88 11.47 -27.28 34.41
C TRP A 88 12.61 -26.83 35.32
N ASP A 89 13.84 -27.01 34.85
CA ASP A 89 15.04 -26.64 35.58
C ASP A 89 15.80 -25.54 34.82
N TYR A 90 16.44 -24.63 35.55
CA TYR A 90 17.28 -23.57 35.02
C TYR A 90 18.72 -23.76 35.49
N THR A 91 19.67 -23.82 34.56
CA THR A 91 21.10 -23.96 34.85
C THR A 91 21.84 -22.68 34.45
N TRP A 92 22.66 -22.15 35.35
CA TRP A 92 23.58 -21.04 35.09
C TRP A 92 24.96 -21.35 35.65
N GLY A 93 26.00 -21.24 34.82
CA GLY A 93 27.40 -21.44 35.25
C GLY A 93 27.66 -22.78 35.95
N GLY A 94 26.89 -23.82 35.63
CA GLY A 94 26.99 -25.16 36.23
C GLY A 94 26.15 -25.38 37.51
N GLN A 95 25.43 -24.38 38.01
CA GLN A 95 24.49 -24.52 39.14
C GLN A 95 23.05 -24.54 38.62
N THR A 96 22.19 -25.35 39.25
CA THR A 96 20.82 -25.59 38.75
C THR A 96 19.76 -25.24 39.79
N ALA A 97 18.80 -24.41 39.41
CA ALA A 97 17.53 -24.22 40.11
C ALA A 97 16.54 -25.24 39.57
N THR A 98 16.09 -26.15 40.42
CA THR A 98 15.28 -27.31 40.00
C THR A 98 13.82 -27.16 40.41
N GLY A 99 12.93 -27.82 39.67
CA GLY A 99 11.51 -27.94 40.03
C GLY A 99 10.71 -26.65 39.86
N LEU A 100 11.12 -25.76 38.96
CA LEU A 100 10.38 -24.53 38.65
C LEU A 100 9.07 -24.90 37.97
N ALA A 101 7.93 -24.42 38.48
CA ALA A 101 6.64 -24.70 37.86
C ALA A 101 6.56 -24.15 36.42
N PHE A 102 5.77 -24.79 35.56
CA PHE A 102 5.55 -24.35 34.17
C PHE A 102 5.11 -22.87 34.06
N ASN A 103 4.43 -22.36 35.09
CA ASN A 103 3.93 -20.99 35.22
C ASN A 103 4.56 -20.23 36.40
N VAL A 104 5.81 -20.54 36.77
CA VAL A 104 6.53 -19.92 37.89
C VAL A 104 6.44 -18.38 37.83
N PRO A 105 5.98 -17.70 38.89
CA PRO A 105 5.96 -16.23 38.92
C PRO A 105 7.37 -15.63 38.75
N VAL A 106 7.46 -14.45 38.14
CA VAL A 106 8.74 -13.74 37.92
C VAL A 106 9.55 -13.58 39.20
N ALA A 107 8.90 -13.22 40.31
CA ALA A 107 9.56 -13.06 41.60
C ALA A 107 10.15 -14.37 42.14
N ASP A 108 9.45 -15.49 41.95
CA ASP A 108 9.89 -16.81 42.41
C ASP A 108 11.03 -17.33 41.54
N LEU A 109 10.98 -17.08 40.22
CA LEU A 109 12.08 -17.40 39.32
C LEU A 109 13.33 -16.57 39.67
N GLN A 110 13.17 -15.27 39.93
CA GLN A 110 14.31 -14.43 40.34
C GLN A 110 14.91 -14.91 41.67
N ALA A 111 14.08 -15.21 42.67
CA ALA A 111 14.55 -15.74 43.94
C ALA A 111 15.28 -17.09 43.78
N ALA A 112 14.81 -17.95 42.89
CA ALA A 112 15.48 -19.22 42.59
C ALA A 112 16.86 -19.03 41.93
N ILE A 113 16.99 -18.02 41.05
CA ILE A 113 18.26 -17.70 40.39
C ILE A 113 19.23 -17.01 41.36
N ASP A 114 18.76 -16.04 42.15
CA ASP A 114 19.55 -15.36 43.19
C ASP A 114 20.01 -16.33 44.30
N GLY A 115 19.31 -17.46 44.46
CA GLY A 115 19.69 -18.54 45.38
C GLY A 115 20.80 -19.46 44.86
N LEU A 116 21.25 -19.32 43.60
CA LEU A 116 22.32 -20.16 43.06
C LEU A 116 23.68 -19.79 43.69
N PRO A 117 24.51 -20.78 44.09
CA PRO A 117 25.79 -20.51 44.79
C PRO A 117 26.80 -19.64 44.03
N ASN A 118 26.65 -19.55 42.70
CA ASN A 118 27.52 -18.79 41.80
C ASN A 118 26.91 -17.44 41.36
N VAL A 119 25.78 -17.05 41.94
CA VAL A 119 25.09 -15.78 41.69
C VAL A 119 25.14 -14.96 42.98
N GLU A 120 25.64 -13.73 42.91
CA GLU A 120 25.57 -12.81 44.05
C GLU A 120 24.10 -12.45 44.32
N PRO A 121 23.68 -12.23 45.58
CA PRO A 121 22.32 -11.78 45.86
C PRO A 121 21.95 -10.51 45.05
N GLY A 122 20.93 -10.59 44.21
CA GLY A 122 20.54 -9.52 43.29
C GLY A 122 21.39 -9.42 42.01
N GLY A 123 22.20 -10.44 41.73
CA GLY A 123 23.06 -10.56 40.55
C GLY A 123 22.30 -10.97 39.28
N ALA A 124 21.03 -11.37 39.42
CA ALA A 124 20.12 -11.62 38.32
C ALA A 124 18.92 -10.67 38.34
N HIS A 125 18.42 -10.34 37.15
CA HIS A 125 17.16 -9.63 36.99
C HIS A 125 16.27 -10.41 36.02
N VAL A 126 15.02 -10.65 36.43
CA VAL A 126 14.03 -11.39 35.66
C VAL A 126 12.84 -10.50 35.35
N SER A 127 12.42 -10.46 34.08
CA SER A 127 11.14 -9.88 33.66
C SER A 127 10.37 -10.86 32.77
N SER A 128 9.09 -10.59 32.53
CA SER A 128 8.26 -11.42 31.66
C SER A 128 7.40 -10.54 30.74
N PRO A 129 7.65 -10.54 29.42
CA PRO A 129 6.86 -9.77 28.46
C PRO A 129 5.48 -10.40 28.19
N SER A 130 5.35 -11.71 28.42
CA SER A 130 4.10 -12.45 28.25
C SER A 130 4.17 -13.78 29.03
N PRO A 131 3.03 -14.39 29.41
CA PRO A 131 3.03 -15.67 30.13
C PRO A 131 3.85 -16.75 29.41
N GLY A 132 4.71 -17.45 30.15
CA GLY A 132 5.60 -18.49 29.61
C GLY A 132 6.86 -17.98 28.93
N VAL A 133 7.09 -16.65 28.89
CA VAL A 133 8.34 -16.04 28.41
C VAL A 133 9.00 -15.26 29.54
N TYR A 134 10.27 -15.54 29.80
CA TYR A 134 11.10 -14.80 30.76
C TYR A 134 12.30 -14.18 30.06
N LEU A 135 12.68 -12.97 30.46
CA LEU A 135 13.96 -12.35 30.12
C LEU A 135 14.81 -12.35 31.37
N VAL A 136 15.96 -13.03 31.31
CA VAL A 136 16.90 -13.13 32.43
C VAL A 136 18.18 -12.43 32.03
N SER A 137 18.66 -11.51 32.87
CA SER A 137 19.96 -10.87 32.69
C SER A 137 20.85 -11.11 33.90
N HIS A 138 22.14 -11.36 33.64
CA HIS A 138 23.17 -11.56 34.67
C HIS A 138 24.26 -10.49 34.56
N THR A 139 24.93 -10.23 35.68
CA THR A 139 26.08 -9.29 35.76
C THR A 139 27.38 -9.84 35.15
N SER A 140 27.43 -11.14 34.82
CA SER A 140 28.61 -11.81 34.23
C SER A 140 28.25 -12.54 32.93
N ARG A 141 29.25 -12.75 32.05
CA ARG A 141 29.07 -13.45 30.77
C ARG A 141 29.19 -14.97 30.94
N GLN A 142 28.05 -15.65 31.06
CA GLN A 142 27.92 -17.09 30.88
C GLN A 142 26.63 -17.37 30.10
N ARG A 143 26.44 -18.60 29.61
CA ARG A 143 25.17 -19.02 28.99
C ARG A 143 24.36 -19.83 29.99
N SER A 144 23.05 -19.59 30.03
CA SER A 144 22.12 -20.49 30.70
C SER A 144 21.70 -21.64 29.80
N SER A 145 21.28 -22.73 30.44
CA SER A 145 20.53 -23.81 29.79
C SER A 145 19.29 -24.14 30.63
N VAL A 146 18.30 -24.76 30.01
CA VAL A 146 17.08 -25.20 30.67
C VAL A 146 16.78 -26.65 30.32
N ASP A 147 16.17 -27.36 31.26
CA ASP A 147 15.64 -28.71 31.03
C ASP A 147 14.12 -28.67 31.26
N GLY A 148 13.37 -28.83 30.18
CA GLY A 148 11.91 -28.90 30.19
C GLY A 148 11.36 -30.31 30.05
N SER A 149 12.17 -31.36 30.21
CA SER A 149 11.75 -32.76 30.00
C SER A 149 10.62 -33.22 30.92
N ALA A 150 10.44 -32.57 32.08
CA ALA A 150 9.36 -32.81 33.03
C ALA A 150 8.10 -31.95 32.78
N LEU A 151 8.05 -31.17 31.70
CA LEU A 151 6.84 -30.42 31.31
C LEU A 151 5.83 -31.32 30.61
N THR A 152 4.56 -30.98 30.74
CA THR A 152 3.43 -31.72 30.15
C THR A 152 2.60 -30.83 29.23
N GLY A 153 1.94 -31.43 28.24
CA GLY A 153 1.09 -30.74 27.27
C GLY A 153 1.59 -30.87 25.82
N PRO A 154 0.76 -30.48 24.83
CA PRO A 154 1.16 -30.50 23.43
C PRO A 154 2.31 -29.51 23.20
N ALA A 155 3.37 -29.97 22.52
CA ALA A 155 4.60 -29.21 22.27
C ALA A 155 5.31 -28.69 23.56
N ALA A 156 5.20 -29.44 24.66
CA ALA A 156 5.85 -29.08 25.92
C ALA A 156 7.38 -29.04 25.79
N GLY A 157 8.01 -28.01 26.37
CA GLY A 157 9.45 -27.85 26.38
C GLY A 157 9.89 -26.52 26.96
N ALA A 158 11.17 -26.44 27.34
CA ALA A 158 11.82 -25.20 27.74
C ALA A 158 13.04 -24.97 26.85
N LYS A 159 13.27 -23.73 26.42
CA LYS A 159 14.44 -23.35 25.61
C LYS A 159 14.99 -22.01 26.05
N THR A 160 16.32 -21.87 26.03
CA THR A 160 17.01 -20.58 26.18
C THR A 160 17.48 -20.10 24.81
N GLN A 161 17.33 -18.80 24.56
CA GLN A 161 17.81 -18.15 23.35
C GLN A 161 18.46 -16.81 23.71
N PRO A 162 19.59 -16.42 23.11
CA PRO A 162 20.13 -15.08 23.31
C PRO A 162 19.11 -14.06 22.80
N VAL A 163 18.87 -12.98 23.55
CA VAL A 163 18.04 -11.88 23.03
C VAL A 163 18.85 -11.18 21.94
N ARG A 164 18.35 -11.22 20.71
CA ARG A 164 18.94 -10.51 19.57
C ARG A 164 18.00 -9.39 19.14
N LYS A 165 18.61 -8.29 18.68
CA LYS A 165 17.89 -7.27 17.92
C LYS A 165 17.67 -7.84 16.54
N GLU A 166 16.51 -8.44 16.35
CA GLU A 166 16.05 -8.98 15.07
C GLU A 166 14.84 -8.16 14.63
N GLY A 167 14.67 -8.09 13.32
CA GLY A 167 13.51 -7.45 12.71
C GLY A 167 13.23 -8.12 11.37
N ASP A 168 11.96 -8.38 11.11
CA ASP A 168 11.51 -8.98 9.87
C ASP A 168 11.14 -7.88 8.89
N ARG A 169 11.83 -7.86 7.75
CA ARG A 169 11.43 -7.02 6.62
C ARG A 169 10.06 -7.52 6.13
N PRO A 170 9.10 -6.61 5.85
CA PRO A 170 7.87 -6.98 5.16
C PRO A 170 8.18 -7.78 3.88
N PRO A 171 7.36 -8.79 3.55
CA PRO A 171 7.55 -9.56 2.32
C PRO A 171 7.42 -8.64 1.11
N ASP A 172 8.22 -8.88 0.07
CA ASP A 172 8.11 -8.13 -1.18
C ASP A 172 6.72 -8.35 -1.79
N THR A 173 6.18 -7.31 -2.43
CA THR A 173 4.87 -7.34 -3.09
C THR A 173 4.88 -8.20 -4.36
N ASP A 174 3.71 -8.71 -4.74
CA ASP A 174 3.51 -9.25 -6.08
C ASP A 174 3.76 -8.16 -7.14
N PRO A 175 4.33 -8.53 -8.30
CA PRO A 175 4.66 -7.57 -9.34
C PRO A 175 3.46 -6.74 -9.80
N PHE A 176 3.69 -5.48 -10.12
CA PHE A 176 2.69 -4.58 -10.69
C PHE A 176 2.75 -4.63 -12.22
N PRO A 177 1.83 -5.34 -12.89
CA PRO A 177 1.88 -5.48 -14.34
C PRO A 177 1.60 -4.15 -15.04
N PRO A 178 2.21 -3.88 -16.21
CA PRO A 178 1.85 -2.71 -16.99
C PRO A 178 0.50 -2.91 -17.67
N VAL A 179 -0.21 -1.79 -17.88
CA VAL A 179 -1.40 -1.72 -18.73
C VAL A 179 -1.08 -0.94 -20.00
N THR A 180 -1.59 -1.40 -21.14
CA THR A 180 -1.57 -0.63 -22.39
C THR A 180 -2.88 0.13 -22.54
N VAL A 181 -2.80 1.46 -22.45
CA VAL A 181 -3.92 2.35 -22.76
C VAL A 181 -3.86 2.76 -24.21
N TRP A 182 -5.04 2.88 -24.84
CA TRP A 182 -5.13 3.30 -26.23
C TRP A 182 -6.39 4.12 -26.47
N ALA A 183 -6.35 4.91 -27.53
CA ALA A 183 -7.50 5.63 -28.05
C ALA A 183 -7.46 5.63 -29.57
N SER A 184 -8.64 5.64 -30.19
CA SER A 184 -8.77 5.67 -31.64
C SER A 184 -9.49 6.91 -32.16
N GLY A 185 -9.20 7.21 -33.41
CA GLY A 185 -9.96 8.12 -34.26
C GLY A 185 -10.13 7.49 -35.63
N THR A 186 -11.32 7.62 -36.21
CA THR A 186 -11.57 7.20 -37.58
C THR A 186 -12.27 8.31 -38.37
N CYS A 187 -11.93 8.44 -39.64
CA CYS A 187 -12.52 9.42 -40.55
C CYS A 187 -12.38 8.95 -42.02
N ASP A 188 -12.74 9.81 -42.96
CA ASP A 188 -12.52 9.55 -44.38
C ASP A 188 -11.03 9.60 -44.76
N MET A 189 -10.73 9.14 -45.98
CA MET A 189 -9.38 9.05 -46.52
C MET A 189 -8.79 10.40 -46.98
N THR A 190 -9.52 11.52 -46.88
CA THR A 190 -8.99 12.82 -47.29
C THR A 190 -7.88 13.27 -46.35
N GLU A 191 -6.95 14.09 -46.81
CA GLU A 191 -5.87 14.63 -45.95
C GLU A 191 -6.43 15.30 -44.69
N TYR A 192 -7.54 16.04 -44.82
CA TYR A 192 -8.25 16.63 -43.70
C TYR A 192 -8.81 15.57 -42.74
N GLY A 193 -9.53 14.56 -43.25
CA GLY A 193 -10.08 13.47 -42.45
C GLY A 193 -9.00 12.67 -41.72
N GLN A 194 -7.88 12.38 -42.38
CA GLN A 194 -6.72 11.73 -41.75
C GLN A 194 -6.17 12.56 -40.59
N SER A 195 -6.01 13.88 -40.79
CA SER A 195 -5.52 14.79 -39.75
C SER A 195 -6.47 14.88 -38.54
N GLU A 196 -7.78 14.84 -38.79
CA GLU A 196 -8.81 14.82 -37.75
C GLU A 196 -8.76 13.52 -36.95
N ALA A 197 -8.67 12.37 -37.62
CA ALA A 197 -8.57 11.07 -36.99
C ALA A 197 -7.34 10.96 -36.07
N ILE A 198 -6.18 11.42 -36.53
CA ILE A 198 -4.93 11.46 -35.75
C ILE A 198 -5.11 12.36 -34.52
N THR A 199 -5.57 13.59 -34.74
CA THR A 199 -5.74 14.59 -33.67
C THR A 199 -6.70 14.06 -32.59
N ARG A 200 -7.80 13.42 -33.01
CA ARG A 200 -8.78 12.85 -32.09
C ARG A 200 -8.22 11.66 -31.31
N ALA A 201 -7.49 10.75 -31.95
CA ALA A 201 -6.87 9.61 -31.27
C ALA A 201 -5.91 10.10 -30.18
N GLN A 202 -5.02 11.05 -30.51
CA GLN A 202 -4.06 11.62 -29.56
C GLN A 202 -4.75 12.40 -28.44
N GLN A 203 -5.75 13.22 -28.75
CA GLN A 203 -6.47 13.99 -27.74
C GLN A 203 -7.26 13.09 -26.78
N ASN A 204 -7.92 12.05 -27.28
CA ASN A 204 -8.65 11.10 -26.45
C ASN A 204 -7.70 10.37 -25.49
N LEU A 205 -6.52 9.94 -25.98
CA LEU A 205 -5.51 9.35 -25.11
C LEU A 205 -5.10 10.33 -24.00
N ARG A 206 -4.78 11.59 -24.35
CA ARG A 206 -4.41 12.64 -23.38
C ARG A 206 -5.48 12.90 -22.32
N LEU A 207 -6.76 12.81 -22.66
CA LEU A 207 -7.87 13.10 -21.74
C LEU A 207 -8.27 11.91 -20.87
N LEU A 208 -8.25 10.70 -21.43
CA LEU A 208 -8.86 9.51 -20.82
C LEU A 208 -7.85 8.54 -20.22
N GLU A 209 -6.57 8.68 -20.55
CA GLU A 209 -5.51 7.79 -20.03
C GLU A 209 -5.57 7.67 -18.50
N GLN A 210 -5.59 8.80 -17.77
CA GLN A 210 -5.60 8.76 -16.31
C GLN A 210 -6.82 8.01 -15.76
N VAL A 211 -8.00 8.22 -16.35
CA VAL A 211 -9.24 7.54 -15.93
C VAL A 211 -9.14 6.04 -16.17
N ALA A 212 -8.56 5.61 -17.30
CA ALA A 212 -8.36 4.21 -17.60
C ALA A 212 -7.35 3.55 -16.65
N VAL A 213 -6.21 4.20 -16.41
CA VAL A 213 -5.15 3.70 -15.53
C VAL A 213 -5.60 3.66 -14.07
N GLU A 214 -6.31 4.67 -13.57
CA GLU A 214 -6.89 4.64 -12.22
C GLU A 214 -7.91 3.51 -12.04
N ARG A 215 -8.73 3.25 -13.06
CA ARG A 215 -9.69 2.14 -13.02
C ARG A 215 -8.97 0.79 -12.99
N ASP A 216 -7.91 0.62 -13.77
CA ASP A 216 -7.09 -0.60 -13.72
C ASP A 216 -6.41 -0.78 -12.36
N LEU A 217 -5.76 0.27 -11.85
CA LEU A 217 -5.12 0.26 -10.53
C LEU A 217 -6.13 -0.04 -9.40
N SER A 218 -7.38 0.39 -9.53
CA SER A 218 -8.42 0.10 -8.54
C SER A 218 -8.66 -1.40 -8.34
N ILE A 219 -8.51 -2.21 -9.39
CA ILE A 219 -8.64 -3.66 -9.32
C ILE A 219 -7.55 -4.22 -8.42
N ARG A 220 -6.31 -3.75 -8.61
CA ARG A 220 -5.16 -4.12 -7.77
C ARG A 220 -5.33 -3.64 -6.32
N LEU A 221 -5.75 -2.39 -6.12
CA LEU A 221 -6.00 -1.84 -4.78
C LEU A 221 -7.04 -2.65 -4.00
N LEU A 222 -8.13 -3.08 -4.65
CA LEU A 222 -9.15 -3.91 -4.01
C LEU A 222 -8.66 -5.33 -3.71
N ALA A 223 -7.86 -5.92 -4.62
CA ALA A 223 -7.27 -7.23 -4.40
C ALA A 223 -6.31 -7.23 -3.20
N ASP A 224 -5.38 -6.26 -3.15
CA ASP A 224 -4.38 -6.15 -2.09
C ASP A 224 -5.00 -5.77 -0.74
N SER A 225 -6.10 -5.00 -0.74
CA SER A 225 -6.76 -4.56 0.48
C SER A 225 -7.82 -5.52 1.02
N ALA A 226 -8.11 -6.62 0.33
CA ALA A 226 -9.22 -7.52 0.68
C ALA A 226 -9.12 -8.06 2.12
N GLY A 227 -7.91 -8.32 2.62
CA GLY A 227 -7.68 -8.84 3.97
C GLY A 227 -7.75 -7.78 5.09
N VAL A 228 -7.72 -6.50 4.75
CA VAL A 228 -7.65 -5.37 5.70
C VAL A 228 -8.83 -4.41 5.58
N THR A 229 -9.77 -4.68 4.69
CA THR A 229 -10.93 -3.82 4.44
C THR A 229 -11.92 -3.90 5.60
N VAL A 230 -12.32 -2.74 6.12
CA VAL A 230 -13.38 -2.63 7.15
C VAL A 230 -14.55 -1.78 6.65
N GLU A 231 -15.70 -1.89 7.31
CA GLU A 231 -16.84 -1.02 7.04
C GLU A 231 -16.90 0.16 8.01
N ARG A 232 -17.30 1.31 7.48
CA ARG A 232 -17.61 2.50 8.29
C ARG A 232 -18.91 3.12 7.79
N THR A 233 -19.67 3.70 8.71
CA THR A 233 -20.99 4.26 8.38
C THR A 233 -20.90 5.62 7.71
N THR A 234 -19.89 6.43 8.05
CA THR A 234 -19.74 7.79 7.53
C THR A 234 -18.35 8.03 6.97
N LEU A 235 -18.25 8.92 5.99
CA LEU A 235 -16.99 9.33 5.38
C LEU A 235 -16.00 9.93 6.41
N PRO A 236 -16.40 10.80 7.37
CA PRO A 236 -15.51 11.22 8.46
C PRO A 236 -14.91 10.05 9.23
N SER A 237 -15.72 9.06 9.62
CA SER A 237 -15.22 7.90 10.36
C SER A 237 -14.29 7.00 9.52
N ALA A 238 -14.50 6.96 8.20
CA ALA A 238 -13.61 6.28 7.26
C ALA A 238 -12.25 6.97 7.17
N ILE A 239 -12.24 8.28 6.96
CA ILE A 239 -11.00 9.07 6.90
C ILE A 239 -10.24 8.98 8.22
N SER A 240 -10.91 9.18 9.36
CA SER A 240 -10.26 9.08 10.68
C SER A 240 -9.65 7.70 10.94
N TYR A 241 -10.29 6.63 10.47
CA TYR A 241 -9.73 5.29 10.59
C TYR A 241 -8.47 5.10 9.73
N LEU A 242 -8.51 5.51 8.46
CA LEU A 242 -7.35 5.42 7.56
C LEU A 242 -6.19 6.29 8.05
N GLU A 243 -6.46 7.49 8.53
CA GLU A 243 -5.46 8.37 9.14
C GLU A 243 -4.84 7.74 10.41
N GLY A 244 -5.65 7.05 11.22
CA GLY A 244 -5.17 6.30 12.38
C GLY A 244 -4.20 5.18 12.01
N LEU A 245 -4.52 4.38 10.98
CA LEU A 245 -3.62 3.32 10.48
C LEU A 245 -2.32 3.88 9.91
N LEU A 246 -2.40 4.96 9.12
CA LEU A 246 -1.22 5.66 8.59
C LEU A 246 -0.34 6.22 9.71
N ALA A 247 -0.94 6.74 10.78
CA ALA A 247 -0.21 7.22 11.94
C ALA A 247 0.44 6.08 12.74
N GLU A 248 -0.24 4.93 12.90
CA GLU A 248 0.31 3.75 13.58
C GLU A 248 1.58 3.24 12.91
N THR A 249 1.64 3.29 11.58
CA THR A 249 2.81 2.89 10.80
C THR A 249 3.79 4.04 10.53
N ASN A 250 3.51 5.24 11.07
CA ASN A 250 4.25 6.48 10.80
C ASN A 250 4.55 6.69 9.29
N THR A 251 3.57 6.36 8.44
CA THR A 251 3.71 6.36 6.98
C THR A 251 2.91 7.51 6.39
N LEU A 252 3.54 8.33 5.54
CA LEU A 252 2.79 9.29 4.74
C LEU A 252 2.06 8.53 3.63
N GLY A 253 0.73 8.64 3.56
CA GLY A 253 -0.06 7.93 2.55
C GLY A 253 -0.71 8.77 1.45
N ILE A 254 -1.22 8.05 0.46
CA ILE A 254 -2.21 8.51 -0.52
C ILE A 254 -3.51 7.74 -0.25
N ILE A 255 -4.62 8.47 -0.09
CA ILE A 255 -5.96 7.91 0.00
C ILE A 255 -6.60 7.98 -1.39
N HIS A 256 -6.84 6.82 -1.98
CA HIS A 256 -7.49 6.61 -3.26
C HIS A 256 -9.00 6.57 -3.05
N ALA A 257 -9.73 7.46 -3.72
CA ALA A 257 -11.18 7.57 -3.57
C ALA A 257 -11.84 8.06 -4.87
N GLY A 258 -13.07 7.61 -5.12
CA GLY A 258 -13.88 8.13 -6.22
C GLY A 258 -14.14 9.64 -6.09
N ALA A 259 -14.14 10.35 -7.21
CA ALA A 259 -14.32 11.80 -7.24
C ALA A 259 -15.65 12.30 -6.61
N GLN A 260 -16.67 11.44 -6.53
CA GLN A 260 -17.94 11.74 -5.86
C GLN A 260 -17.78 12.11 -4.37
N TRP A 261 -16.73 11.64 -3.71
CA TRP A 261 -16.49 11.92 -2.29
C TRP A 261 -15.95 13.34 -2.03
N ALA A 262 -15.39 14.00 -3.04
CA ALA A 262 -14.62 15.23 -2.88
C ALA A 262 -15.42 16.39 -2.28
N SER A 263 -16.66 16.60 -2.71
CA SER A 263 -17.54 17.65 -2.18
C SER A 263 -18.19 17.24 -0.86
N ILE A 264 -18.52 15.95 -0.70
CA ILE A 264 -19.16 15.39 0.48
C ILE A 264 -18.27 15.59 1.71
N GLY A 265 -16.98 15.29 1.61
CA GLY A 265 -16.08 15.46 2.76
C GLY A 265 -15.78 16.91 3.13
N VAL A 266 -15.91 17.86 2.18
CA VAL A 266 -15.88 19.28 2.54
C VAL A 266 -17.12 19.65 3.35
N ALA A 267 -18.30 19.17 2.95
CA ALA A 267 -19.55 19.44 3.65
C ALA A 267 -19.64 18.75 5.03
N GLN A 268 -19.15 17.52 5.15
CA GLN A 268 -19.25 16.71 6.36
C GLN A 268 -18.13 16.97 7.38
N GLY A 269 -17.07 17.69 7.00
CA GLY A 269 -15.89 17.91 7.86
C GLY A 269 -15.97 19.07 8.85
N GLY A 270 -17.12 19.74 8.98
CA GLY A 270 -17.27 20.89 9.86
C GLY A 270 -16.40 22.11 9.45
N PRO A 271 -16.09 23.02 10.39
CA PRO A 271 -15.24 24.18 10.11
C PRO A 271 -13.82 23.74 9.71
N GLY A 272 -13.50 23.82 8.42
CA GLY A 272 -12.20 23.44 7.86
C GLY A 272 -12.22 22.21 6.94
N GLY A 273 -13.34 21.48 6.87
CA GLY A 273 -13.52 20.29 6.02
C GLY A 273 -12.69 19.07 6.46
N LEU A 274 -12.94 17.89 5.87
CA LEU A 274 -12.10 16.71 6.11
C LEU A 274 -10.71 16.82 5.46
N TRP A 275 -10.57 17.72 4.49
CA TRP A 275 -9.36 17.96 3.74
C TRP A 275 -9.35 19.38 3.17
N GLN A 276 -8.17 19.82 2.78
CA GLN A 276 -7.94 21.13 2.20
C GLN A 276 -7.11 21.02 0.92
N ARG A 277 -7.33 21.95 -0.01
CA ARG A 277 -6.45 22.09 -1.18
C ARG A 277 -5.14 22.76 -0.75
N SER A 278 -4.03 22.13 -1.10
CA SER A 278 -2.68 22.67 -0.93
C SER A 278 -1.98 22.63 -2.28
N GLY A 279 -2.01 23.76 -3.00
CA GLY A 279 -1.57 23.82 -4.39
C GLY A 279 -2.45 22.95 -5.30
N SER A 280 -1.82 22.06 -6.07
CA SER A 280 -2.51 21.08 -6.92
C SER A 280 -3.00 19.85 -6.17
N ALA A 281 -2.45 19.58 -4.97
CA ALA A 281 -2.82 18.41 -4.17
C ALA A 281 -3.99 18.71 -3.22
N ILE A 282 -4.75 17.68 -2.90
CA ILE A 282 -5.72 17.72 -1.78
C ILE A 282 -5.10 16.93 -0.63
N LYS A 283 -5.11 17.53 0.55
CA LYS A 283 -4.48 16.98 1.75
C LYS A 283 -5.50 16.78 2.84
N THR A 284 -5.47 15.64 3.51
CA THR A 284 -6.21 15.43 4.76
C THR A 284 -5.67 16.34 5.86
N GLN A 285 -6.36 16.39 7.01
CA GLN A 285 -5.93 17.22 8.14
C GLN A 285 -4.56 16.79 8.71
N LEU A 286 -4.20 15.51 8.61
CA LEU A 286 -2.87 15.01 9.00
C LEU A 286 -1.82 15.06 7.86
N GLY A 287 -2.16 15.64 6.71
CA GLY A 287 -1.20 15.90 5.62
C GLY A 287 -1.04 14.79 4.57
N HIS A 288 -1.83 13.72 4.65
CA HIS A 288 -1.88 12.66 3.63
C HIS A 288 -2.52 13.17 2.33
N SER A 289 -2.08 12.69 1.18
CA SER A 289 -2.66 13.12 -0.10
C SER A 289 -3.97 12.39 -0.39
N LEU A 290 -4.89 13.04 -1.09
CA LEU A 290 -6.13 12.44 -1.60
C LEU A 290 -6.11 12.44 -3.14
N ALA A 291 -6.26 11.25 -3.72
CA ALA A 291 -6.39 11.04 -5.15
C ALA A 291 -7.88 10.86 -5.51
N PHE A 292 -8.59 11.96 -5.76
CA PHE A 292 -9.97 11.94 -6.25
C PHE A 292 -10.02 11.69 -7.76
N GLY A 293 -9.76 10.44 -8.13
CA GLY A 293 -9.67 9.97 -9.50
C GLY A 293 -11.01 9.73 -10.17
N GLY A 294 -11.09 10.02 -11.47
CA GLY A 294 -12.27 9.68 -12.28
C GLY A 294 -12.40 8.17 -12.49
N GLY A 295 -11.28 7.45 -12.57
CA GLY A 295 -11.30 5.99 -12.70
C GLY A 295 -11.78 5.27 -11.44
N TYR A 296 -11.61 5.90 -10.28
CA TYR A 296 -12.03 5.36 -8.99
C TYR A 296 -13.53 5.48 -8.73
N VAL A 297 -14.28 6.28 -9.50
CA VAL A 297 -15.74 6.39 -9.36
C VAL A 297 -16.37 5.01 -9.57
N ASP A 298 -16.06 4.37 -10.69
CA ASP A 298 -16.51 3.00 -10.98
C ASP A 298 -15.60 1.95 -10.35
N GLY A 299 -14.28 2.23 -10.31
CA GLY A 299 -13.28 1.26 -9.90
C GLY A 299 -13.31 0.91 -8.42
N LEU A 300 -13.44 1.90 -7.54
CA LEU A 300 -13.50 1.70 -6.08
C LEU A 300 -14.92 1.82 -5.52
N GLY A 301 -15.84 2.48 -6.23
CA GLY A 301 -17.21 2.70 -5.76
C GLY A 301 -17.23 3.45 -4.42
N THR A 302 -17.69 2.78 -3.37
CA THR A 302 -17.75 3.34 -2.01
C THR A 302 -16.56 3.01 -1.13
N THR A 303 -15.56 2.30 -1.68
CA THR A 303 -14.34 1.95 -0.96
C THR A 303 -13.29 3.05 -1.10
N LEU A 304 -12.61 3.35 0.00
CA LEU A 304 -11.42 4.18 0.06
C LEU A 304 -10.24 3.30 0.42
N VAL A 305 -9.13 3.41 -0.30
CA VAL A 305 -7.92 2.61 -0.04
C VAL A 305 -6.76 3.55 0.25
N ALA A 306 -6.06 3.33 1.35
CA ALA A 306 -4.86 4.06 1.72
C ALA A 306 -3.62 3.24 1.39
N THR A 307 -2.71 3.81 0.60
CA THR A 307 -1.40 3.22 0.32
C THR A 307 -0.29 4.11 0.86
N SER A 308 0.91 3.56 1.03
CA SER A 308 2.13 4.33 1.24
C SER A 308 2.36 5.32 0.08
N ALA A 309 2.86 6.52 0.39
CA ALA A 309 3.34 7.48 -0.59
C ALA A 309 4.88 7.42 -0.75
N PRO A 310 5.42 7.74 -1.93
CA PRO A 310 4.70 8.06 -3.17
C PRO A 310 4.15 6.80 -3.87
N VAL A 311 3.24 7.00 -4.82
CA VAL A 311 2.99 6.01 -5.88
C VAL A 311 4.03 6.25 -6.97
N TYR A 312 4.66 5.18 -7.45
CA TYR A 312 5.65 5.21 -8.50
C TYR A 312 5.01 4.89 -9.84
N GLY A 313 5.45 5.58 -10.89
CA GLY A 313 4.92 5.38 -12.24
C GLY A 313 6.01 5.22 -13.27
N TRP A 314 5.79 4.32 -14.22
CA TRP A 314 6.61 4.17 -15.42
C TRP A 314 5.73 4.28 -16.65
N ARG A 315 6.21 4.99 -17.66
CA ARG A 315 5.46 5.15 -18.91
C ARG A 315 6.37 5.36 -20.10
N ASP A 316 5.91 4.86 -21.25
CA ASP A 316 6.53 5.13 -22.54
C ASP A 316 5.88 6.36 -23.21
N GLU A 317 6.59 6.95 -24.17
CA GLU A 317 6.03 7.94 -25.08
C GLU A 317 4.84 7.37 -25.88
N PRO A 318 3.74 8.13 -26.09
CA PRO A 318 2.64 7.69 -26.93
C PRO A 318 3.06 7.32 -28.36
N ALA A 319 2.82 6.07 -28.75
CA ALA A 319 2.99 5.60 -30.11
C ALA A 319 1.71 5.86 -30.93
N LEU A 320 1.87 6.45 -32.11
CA LEU A 320 0.79 6.65 -33.09
C LEU A 320 0.91 5.61 -34.20
N ARG A 321 -0.16 4.86 -34.44
CA ARG A 321 -0.29 3.88 -35.52
C ARG A 321 -1.45 4.26 -36.42
N THR A 322 -1.26 4.18 -37.73
CA THR A 322 -2.30 4.53 -38.70
C THR A 322 -2.45 3.43 -39.75
N THR A 323 -3.66 3.28 -40.27
CA THR A 323 -3.95 2.35 -41.35
C THR A 323 -5.17 2.81 -42.16
N ALA A 324 -5.32 2.28 -43.36
CA ALA A 324 -6.42 2.56 -44.26
C ALA A 324 -7.20 1.29 -44.59
N HIS A 325 -8.51 1.33 -44.41
CA HIS A 325 -9.43 0.27 -44.81
C HIS A 325 -10.07 0.62 -46.17
N TYR A 326 -9.42 0.19 -47.25
CA TYR A 326 -9.79 0.56 -48.63
C TYR A 326 -11.18 0.09 -49.06
N GLN A 327 -11.74 -0.95 -48.45
CA GLN A 327 -13.09 -1.42 -48.80
C GLN A 327 -14.19 -0.51 -48.25
N THR A 328 -13.92 0.22 -47.16
CA THR A 328 -14.88 1.15 -46.54
C THR A 328 -14.49 2.62 -46.71
N ASN A 329 -13.36 2.90 -47.39
CA ASN A 329 -12.76 4.23 -47.52
C ASN A 329 -12.59 4.93 -46.16
N GLU A 330 -12.13 4.16 -45.16
CA GLU A 330 -11.95 4.63 -43.79
C GLU A 330 -10.47 4.68 -43.43
N PHE A 331 -10.05 5.79 -42.85
CA PHE A 331 -8.75 5.95 -42.22
C PHE A 331 -8.88 5.75 -40.72
N ILE A 332 -7.98 4.97 -40.14
CA ILE A 332 -7.97 4.61 -38.72
C ILE A 332 -6.63 5.06 -38.12
N ALA A 333 -6.70 5.83 -37.04
CA ALA A 333 -5.58 6.19 -36.20
C ALA A 333 -5.77 5.61 -34.79
N ILE A 334 -4.70 5.05 -34.23
CA ILE A 334 -4.62 4.54 -32.86
C ILE A 334 -3.44 5.21 -32.18
N ALA A 335 -3.68 5.87 -31.07
CA ALA A 335 -2.64 6.35 -30.16
C ALA A 335 -2.62 5.45 -28.93
N GLU A 336 -1.47 4.90 -28.57
CA GLU A 336 -1.34 3.96 -27.45
C GLU A 336 -0.02 4.13 -26.70
N ARG A 337 0.00 3.73 -25.43
CA ARG A 337 1.23 3.57 -24.65
C ARG A 337 1.02 2.63 -23.47
N SER A 338 2.13 2.12 -22.96
CA SER A 338 2.15 1.32 -21.76
C SER A 338 2.43 2.18 -20.53
N VAL A 339 1.78 1.83 -19.43
CA VAL A 339 1.88 2.51 -18.13
C VAL A 339 1.91 1.44 -17.04
N ALA A 340 2.84 1.55 -16.10
CA ALA A 340 2.83 0.77 -14.87
C ALA A 340 2.76 1.71 -13.67
N LEU A 341 1.92 1.40 -12.70
CA LEU A 341 1.83 2.11 -11.43
C LEU A 341 2.04 1.12 -10.28
N ALA A 342 2.80 1.53 -9.28
CA ALA A 342 3.09 0.69 -8.12
C ALA A 342 3.17 1.51 -6.83
N TYR A 343 2.94 0.84 -5.70
CA TYR A 343 3.11 1.37 -4.36
C TYR A 343 3.87 0.36 -3.50
N GLU A 344 4.45 0.80 -2.38
CA GLU A 344 5.12 -0.14 -1.47
C GLU A 344 4.11 -1.00 -0.72
N GLU A 345 3.10 -0.39 -0.09
CA GLU A 345 2.19 -1.10 0.81
C GLU A 345 0.75 -0.53 0.80
N VAL A 346 -0.24 -1.42 0.94
CA VAL A 346 -1.60 -1.04 1.33
C VAL A 346 -1.68 -0.95 2.85
N ILE A 347 -1.93 0.25 3.37
CA ILE A 347 -1.99 0.51 4.81
C ILE A 347 -3.38 0.17 5.37
N GLY A 348 -4.43 0.34 4.57
CA GLY A 348 -5.78 -0.03 4.97
C GLY A 348 -6.83 0.32 3.93
N ALA A 349 -8.03 -0.21 4.09
CA ALA A 349 -9.16 0.13 3.24
C ALA A 349 -10.46 0.22 4.05
N VAL A 350 -11.36 1.06 3.59
CA VAL A 350 -12.67 1.28 4.22
C VAL A 350 -13.76 1.33 3.17
N THR A 351 -14.79 0.51 3.32
CA THR A 351 -16.05 0.67 2.59
C THR A 351 -16.99 1.58 3.38
N VAL A 352 -17.42 2.69 2.77
CA VAL A 352 -18.43 3.58 3.36
C VAL A 352 -19.81 3.04 2.99
N THR A 353 -20.61 2.70 4.01
CA THR A 353 -21.93 2.07 3.81
C THR A 353 -23.04 3.07 3.51
N THR A 354 -22.86 4.34 3.89
CA THR A 354 -23.76 5.41 3.42
C THR A 354 -23.35 5.81 2.01
N ALA A 355 -24.28 5.68 1.06
CA ALA A 355 -24.02 6.08 -0.32
C ALA A 355 -23.61 7.57 -0.40
N PRO A 356 -22.68 7.92 -1.29
CA PRO A 356 -22.27 9.30 -1.54
C PRO A 356 -23.42 10.18 -2.05
#